data_AF-A0A847URN0-F1
#
_entry.id   AF-A0A847URN0-F1
#
_cell.length_a   1.000
_cell.length_b   1.000
_cell.length_c   1.000
_cell.angle_alpha   90.00
_cell.angle_beta   90.00
_cell.angle_gamma   90.00
#
_symmetry.space_group_name_H-M   'P 1'
#
loop_
_entity.id
_entity.type
_entity.pdbx_description
1 polymer ?
#
loop_
_entity_poly.entity_id
_entity_poly.type
_entity_poly.pdbx_seq_one_letter_code
_entity_poly.pdbx_strand_id
1 'polypeptide(L)'
;MTDAQHADVLVQTGPEDVAHKRRENMDNPDEMQCYWTVSGTPRKTGRGGAMLFSDGESVWGTATITEVEDGKIWFRPIRTADGLSFDLPIDPPTRGFAYITEEMVE
;
A
#
# COMPACT_ATOMS: atom_id res chain seq x y z
N MET A 1 21.45 3.65 -16.31
CA MET A 1 20.99 2.78 -15.21
C MET A 1 19.50 3.01 -15.13
N THR A 2 18.70 2.08 -15.63
CA THR A 2 17.24 2.16 -15.47
C THR A 2 16.97 1.97 -13.98
N ASP A 3 16.45 3.00 -13.30
CA ASP A 3 15.83 2.83 -12.00
C ASP A 3 14.86 1.66 -12.15
N ALA A 4 15.10 0.56 -11.45
CA ALA A 4 14.14 -0.53 -11.42
C ALA A 4 12.90 0.04 -10.73
N GLN A 5 11.85 0.34 -11.50
CA GLN A 5 10.58 0.82 -11.00
C GLN A 5 10.10 -0.23 -9.97
N HIS A 6 10.04 0.17 -8.70
CA HIS A 6 9.51 -0.68 -7.65
C HIS A 6 8.02 -0.92 -7.94
N ALA A 7 7.57 -2.17 -7.85
CA ALA A 7 6.16 -2.48 -7.97
C ALA A 7 5.39 -1.87 -6.79
N ASP A 8 4.20 -1.37 -7.06
CA ASP A 8 3.28 -0.92 -6.03
C ASP A 8 2.66 -2.12 -5.32
N VAL A 9 2.12 -1.88 -4.13
CA VAL A 9 1.57 -2.91 -3.25
C VAL A 9 0.09 -2.68 -3.06
N LEU A 10 -0.75 -3.65 -3.44
CA LEU A 10 -2.17 -3.64 -3.12
C LEU A 10 -2.45 -4.48 -1.88
N VAL A 11 -3.10 -3.88 -0.89
CA VAL A 11 -3.60 -4.54 0.32
C VAL A 11 -5.13 -4.53 0.28
N GLN A 12 -5.74 -5.70 0.46
CA GLN A 12 -7.19 -5.80 0.62
C GLN A 12 -7.54 -5.79 2.11
N THR A 13 -8.15 -4.72 2.59
CA THR A 13 -8.55 -4.49 3.99
C THR A 13 -9.60 -3.39 4.06
N GLY A 14 -10.53 -3.48 5.01
CA GLY A 14 -11.51 -2.42 5.24
C GLY A 14 -10.87 -1.16 5.86
N PRO A 15 -11.41 0.04 5.60
CA PRO A 15 -10.91 1.28 6.21
C PRO A 15 -10.97 1.29 7.74
N GLU A 16 -11.90 0.54 8.34
CA GLU A 16 -12.06 0.35 9.78
C GLU A 16 -10.93 -0.48 10.40
N ASP A 17 -10.44 -1.52 9.73
CA ASP A 17 -9.40 -2.42 10.23
C ASP A 17 -8.06 -1.71 10.42
N VAL A 18 -7.84 -0.67 9.62
CA VAL A 18 -6.63 0.15 9.61
C VAL A 18 -6.91 1.60 9.97
N ALA A 19 -8.02 1.89 10.67
CA ALA A 19 -8.40 3.25 11.04
C ALA A 19 -7.28 3.99 11.80
N HIS A 20 -6.55 3.30 12.67
CA HIS A 20 -5.41 3.83 13.43
C HIS A 20 -4.18 4.17 12.56
N LYS A 21 -4.17 3.76 11.28
CA LYS A 21 -3.12 4.08 10.30
C LYS A 21 -3.52 5.22 9.37
N ARG A 22 -4.77 5.71 9.45
CA ARG A 22 -5.27 6.80 8.61
C ARG A 22 -4.76 8.14 9.10
N ARG A 23 -4.39 8.99 8.15
CA ARG A 23 -3.83 10.32 8.38
C ARG A 23 -4.75 11.21 9.22
N GLU A 24 -6.06 11.20 8.96
CA GLU A 24 -7.00 12.04 9.71
C GLU A 24 -7.18 11.63 11.19
N ASN A 25 -6.76 10.43 11.55
CA ASN A 25 -6.88 9.88 12.90
C ASN A 25 -5.59 10.05 13.72
N MET A 26 -4.65 10.88 13.26
CA MET A 26 -3.35 11.11 13.90
C MET A 26 -3.14 12.58 14.24
N ASP A 27 -2.53 12.84 15.41
CA ASP A 27 -2.21 14.20 15.86
C ASP A 27 -1.06 14.85 15.06
N ASN A 28 -0.08 14.05 14.62
CA ASN A 28 1.07 14.54 13.84
C ASN A 28 1.44 13.59 12.68
N PRO A 29 0.61 13.48 11.65
CA PRO A 29 0.77 12.47 10.60
C PRO A 29 2.03 12.65 9.73
N ASP A 30 2.64 13.84 9.71
CA ASP A 30 3.85 14.09 8.91
C ASP A 30 5.14 13.57 9.54
N GLU A 31 5.11 13.28 10.85
CA GLU A 31 6.21 12.67 11.60
C GLU A 31 6.01 11.17 11.85
N MET A 32 4.80 10.67 11.62
CA MET A 32 4.44 9.27 11.88
C MET A 32 4.83 8.33 10.73
N GLN A 33 5.05 7.08 11.09
CA GLN A 33 5.17 5.95 10.16
C GLN A 33 4.27 4.80 10.61
N CYS A 34 3.70 4.10 9.63
CA CYS A 34 2.92 2.88 9.81
C CYS A 34 3.65 1.70 9.19
N TYR A 35 3.22 0.48 9.51
CA TYR A 35 3.73 -0.71 8.86
C TYR A 35 2.62 -1.72 8.52
N TRP A 36 2.88 -2.55 7.53
CA TRP A 36 2.07 -3.71 7.16
C TRP A 36 2.91 -4.95 7.38
N THR A 37 2.35 -5.94 8.10
CA THR A 37 3.06 -7.19 8.37
C THR A 37 2.97 -8.10 7.15
N VAL A 38 4.09 -8.70 6.79
CA VAL A 38 4.23 -9.58 5.62
C VAL A 38 5.05 -10.82 5.99
N SER A 39 5.00 -11.85 5.16
CA SER A 39 5.89 -13.01 5.32
C SER A 39 7.21 -12.79 4.55
N GLY A 40 8.33 -12.81 5.28
CA GLY A 40 9.66 -12.58 4.73
C GLY A 40 9.93 -11.14 4.35
N THR A 41 11.03 -10.90 3.63
CA THR A 41 11.40 -9.55 3.15
C THR A 41 10.79 -9.27 1.76
N PRO A 42 9.97 -8.22 1.58
CA PRO A 42 9.51 -7.77 0.27
C PRO A 42 10.69 -7.44 -0.65
N ARG A 43 10.72 -8.02 -1.86
CA ARG A 43 11.82 -7.84 -2.82
C ARG A 43 11.44 -7.13 -4.13
N LYS A 44 10.14 -6.96 -4.38
CA LYS A 44 9.65 -6.33 -5.62
C LYS A 44 9.21 -4.88 -5.42
N THR A 45 9.11 -4.43 -4.18
CA THR A 45 8.73 -3.07 -3.81
C THR A 45 9.83 -2.44 -2.96
N GLY A 46 9.73 -1.14 -2.71
CA GLY A 46 10.74 -0.39 -1.99
C GLY A 46 10.33 1.07 -1.74
N ARG A 47 11.24 1.82 -1.11
CA ARG A 47 11.05 3.23 -0.79
C ARG A 47 10.64 4.01 -2.04
N GLY A 48 9.58 4.82 -1.90
CA GLY A 48 9.01 5.63 -2.97
C GLY A 48 7.86 4.96 -3.74
N GLY A 49 7.71 3.63 -3.64
CA GLY A 49 6.53 2.94 -4.19
C GLY A 49 5.25 3.27 -3.42
N ALA A 50 4.09 2.97 -4.03
CA ALA A 50 2.79 3.15 -3.41
C ALA A 50 2.32 1.88 -2.69
N MET A 51 1.62 2.08 -1.57
CA MET A 51 0.69 1.11 -1.03
C MET A 51 -0.73 1.58 -1.33
N LEU A 52 -1.51 0.74 -2.00
CA LEU A 52 -2.92 0.92 -2.26
C LEU A 52 -3.73 0.05 -1.31
N PHE A 53 -4.81 0.59 -0.76
CA PHE A 53 -5.71 -0.11 0.14
C PHE A 53 -7.09 -0.20 -0.50
N SER A 54 -7.63 -1.41 -0.60
CA SER A 54 -8.90 -1.70 -1.24
C SER A 54 -9.81 -2.52 -0.34
N ASP A 55 -11.12 -2.34 -0.48
CA ASP A 55 -12.15 -3.17 0.14
C ASP A 55 -12.51 -4.41 -0.70
N GLY A 56 -11.88 -4.57 -1.87
CA GLY A 56 -12.17 -5.61 -2.87
C GLY A 56 -13.05 -5.12 -4.03
N GLU A 57 -13.65 -3.93 -3.93
CA GLU A 57 -14.41 -3.29 -5.02
C GLU A 57 -13.71 -2.06 -5.57
N SER A 58 -13.09 -1.26 -4.70
CA SER A 58 -12.38 -0.04 -5.08
C SER A 58 -11.16 0.22 -4.20
N VAL A 59 -10.20 1.02 -4.68
CA VAL A 59 -9.13 1.55 -3.83
C VAL A 59 -9.68 2.74 -3.05
N TRP A 60 -9.75 2.62 -1.73
CA TRP A 60 -10.23 3.68 -0.85
C TRP A 60 -9.09 4.49 -0.23
N GLY A 61 -7.85 3.98 -0.22
CA GLY A 61 -6.73 4.63 0.42
C GLY A 61 -5.38 4.41 -0.26
N THR A 62 -4.47 5.36 -0.10
CA THR A 62 -3.09 5.28 -0.59
C THR A 62 -2.08 5.69 0.47
N ALA A 63 -0.87 5.15 0.38
CA ALA A 63 0.27 5.56 1.18
C ALA A 63 1.58 5.43 0.40
N THR A 64 2.62 6.14 0.82
CA THR A 64 3.96 6.03 0.24
C THR A 64 4.84 5.14 1.10
N ILE A 65 5.48 4.15 0.48
CA ILE A 65 6.45 3.26 1.13
C ILE A 65 7.70 4.04 1.50
N THR A 66 8.12 3.93 2.76
CA THR A 66 9.32 4.58 3.29
C THR A 66 10.50 3.62 3.39
N GLU A 67 10.24 2.34 3.70
CA GLU A 67 11.24 1.31 3.91
C GLU A 67 10.63 -0.10 3.79
N VAL A 68 11.46 -1.10 3.49
CA VAL A 68 11.08 -2.53 3.55
C VAL A 68 12.11 -3.28 4.39
N GLU A 69 11.65 -4.11 5.31
CA GLU A 69 12.49 -4.99 6.13
C GLU A 69 11.87 -6.38 6.24
N ASP A 70 12.57 -7.31 6.87
CA ASP A 70 12.01 -8.65 7.09
C ASP A 70 10.74 -8.57 7.94
N GLY A 71 9.64 -9.09 7.38
CA GLY A 71 8.34 -9.11 8.03
C GLY A 71 7.54 -7.81 7.94
N LYS A 72 8.07 -6.71 7.35
CA LYS A 72 7.36 -5.43 7.30
C LYS A 72 7.57 -4.61 6.03
N ILE A 73 6.51 -3.90 5.64
CA ILE A 73 6.57 -2.75 4.73
C ILE A 73 6.23 -1.52 5.55
N TRP A 74 7.13 -0.54 5.62
CA TRP A 74 6.91 0.74 6.29
C TRP A 74 6.37 1.77 5.31
N PHE A 75 5.43 2.59 5.76
CA PHE A 75 4.77 3.59 4.92
C PHE A 75 4.29 4.82 5.70
N ARG A 76 4.06 5.92 4.99
CA ARG A 76 3.42 7.13 5.53
C ARG A 76 1.95 6.89 5.86
N PRO A 77 1.35 7.58 6.84
CA PRO A 77 -0.08 7.41 7.15
C PRO A 77 -1.00 7.47 5.93
N ILE A 78 -2.03 6.61 5.94
CA ILE A 78 -2.93 6.37 4.80
C ILE A 78 -3.73 7.64 4.51
N ARG A 79 -3.77 8.04 3.25
CA ARG A 79 -4.61 9.13 2.73
C ARG A 79 -5.80 8.53 1.99
N THR A 80 -6.95 9.20 2.02
CA THR A 80 -8.09 8.83 1.18
C THR A 80 -7.70 8.93 -0.30
N ALA A 81 -8.08 7.92 -1.07
CA ALA A 81 -7.86 7.86 -2.52
C ALA A 81 -8.99 8.59 -3.25
N ASP A 82 -9.08 9.92 -3.10
CA ASP A 82 -10.10 10.69 -3.81
C ASP A 82 -9.80 10.72 -5.32
N GLY A 83 -10.71 10.20 -6.14
CA GLY A 83 -10.65 10.30 -7.60
C GLY A 83 -9.63 9.38 -8.29
N LEU A 84 -9.08 8.39 -7.59
CA LEU A 84 -8.23 7.36 -8.18
C LEU A 84 -9.07 6.13 -8.55
N SER A 85 -9.02 5.74 -9.81
CA SER A 85 -9.58 4.46 -10.29
C SER A 85 -8.40 3.57 -10.65
N PHE A 86 -8.34 2.39 -10.04
CA PHE A 86 -7.36 1.36 -10.33
C PHE A 86 -8.10 0.09 -10.69
N ASP A 87 -7.64 -0.61 -11.73
CA ASP A 87 -8.09 -1.96 -12.00
C ASP A 87 -7.54 -2.88 -10.91
N LEU A 88 -8.45 -3.39 -10.10
CA LEU A 88 -8.09 -4.32 -9.04
C LEU A 88 -7.75 -5.69 -9.66
N PRO A 89 -6.70 -6.38 -9.18
CA PRO A 89 -6.49 -7.77 -9.52
C PRO A 89 -7.75 -8.57 -9.18
N ILE A 90 -8.15 -9.45 -10.11
CA ILE A 90 -9.39 -10.25 -10.04
C ILE A 90 -9.40 -11.16 -8.80
N ASP A 91 -8.22 -11.56 -8.33
CA ASP A 91 -8.06 -12.45 -7.19
C ASP A 91 -7.63 -11.70 -5.92
N PRO A 92 -8.24 -12.00 -4.75
CA PRO A 92 -7.85 -11.41 -3.49
C PRO A 92 -6.40 -11.77 -3.16
N PRO A 93 -5.64 -10.86 -2.52
CA PRO A 93 -4.22 -11.09 -2.30
C PRO A 93 -3.94 -12.29 -1.38
N THR A 94 -3.30 -13.33 -1.92
CA THR A 94 -3.02 -14.58 -1.18
C THR A 94 -2.04 -14.44 -0.02
N ARG A 95 -1.28 -13.34 0.05
CA ARG A 95 -0.31 -13.05 1.13
C ARG A 95 -0.70 -11.86 1.99
N GLY A 96 -1.98 -11.48 1.97
CA GLY A 96 -2.46 -10.23 2.56
C GLY A 96 -2.02 -8.98 1.79
N PHE A 97 -1.26 -9.15 0.69
CA PHE A 97 -0.98 -8.11 -0.29
C PHE A 97 -0.58 -8.72 -1.65
N ALA A 98 -0.69 -7.92 -2.72
CA ALA A 98 -0.29 -8.24 -4.09
C ALA A 98 0.68 -7.15 -4.61
N TYR A 99 1.55 -7.51 -5.55
CA TYR A 99 2.35 -6.53 -6.29
C TYR A 99 1.63 -6.17 -7.57
N ILE A 100 1.49 -4.88 -7.86
CA ILE A 100 0.89 -4.37 -9.09
C ILE A 100 1.94 -3.59 -9.87
N THR A 101 1.91 -3.73 -11.20
CA THR A 101 2.75 -2.98 -12.13
C THR A 101 1.83 -2.16 -13.03
N GLU A 102 2.32 -1.01 -13.53
CA GLU A 102 1.54 -0.08 -14.37
C GLU A 102 0.87 -0.75 -15.59
N GLU A 103 1.35 -1.91 -16.04
CA GLU A 103 0.76 -2.70 -17.14
C GLU A 103 -0.59 -3.37 -16.83
N MET A 104 -1.11 -3.31 -15.59
CA MET A 104 -2.43 -3.86 -15.25
C MET A 104 -3.60 -2.88 -15.48
N VAL A 105 -3.35 -1.75 -16.15
CA VAL A 105 -4.33 -0.71 -16.46
C VAL A 105 -4.51 -0.66 -17.99
N GLU A 106 -5.50 -1.37 -18.53
CA GLU A 106 -5.97 -1.20 -19.92
C GLU A 106 -7.44 -0.78 -19.94
#